data_AF-A0A1Q7MFM6-F1
#
_entry.id   AF-A0A1Q7MFM6-F1
#
_cell.length_a   1.000
_cell.length_b   1.000
_cell.length_c   1.000
_cell.angle_alpha   90.00
_cell.angle_beta   90.00
_cell.angle_gamma   90.00
#
_symmetry.space_group_name_H-M   'P 1'
#
loop_
_entity.id
_entity.type
_entity.pdbx_description
1 polymer ?
#
loop_
_entity_poly.entity_id
_entity_poly.type
_entity_poly.pdbx_seq_one_letter_code
_entity_poly.pdbx_strand_id
1 'polypeptide(L)'
;MAGLGLSYRQIQDAVLKAHQVRLSKSTISMWVNGLHEPTGRLNSFRPNPTPELAYVIGVILGDGNLNIHGYNAELILAVTDHDFAEEFSRSLAKILHRERPYKIRWSERKNRWVVQGSSILLYKFLNCDWKSFKKWVEHCDRCRGAFLRAFYDSEGSISRRLVVSNTRRELLRYLQTLLKQANIETTSCA
;
A
#
# COMPACT_ATOMS: atom_id res chain seq x y z
N MET A 1 -7.44 -35.83 -16.73
CA MET A 1 -8.57 -34.97 -17.12
C MET A 1 -9.09 -34.28 -15.87
N ALA A 2 -8.96 -32.96 -15.77
CA ALA A 2 -9.63 -32.15 -14.76
C ALA A 2 -9.82 -30.74 -15.33
N GLY A 3 -11.02 -30.16 -15.22
CA GLY A 3 -11.25 -28.73 -15.48
C GLY A 3 -12.49 -28.38 -16.30
N LEU A 4 -12.35 -28.23 -17.62
CA LEU A 4 -13.33 -27.51 -18.46
C LEU A 4 -13.59 -28.11 -19.86
N GLY A 5 -13.00 -29.27 -20.19
CA GLY A 5 -13.10 -29.87 -21.54
C GLY A 5 -12.43 -29.05 -22.66
N LEU A 6 -11.76 -27.93 -22.33
CA LEU A 6 -11.05 -27.08 -23.27
C LEU A 6 -9.61 -27.56 -23.46
N SER A 7 -9.17 -27.61 -24.72
CA SER A 7 -7.76 -27.77 -25.06
C SER A 7 -6.94 -26.54 -24.64
N TYR A 8 -5.64 -26.72 -24.40
CA TYR A 8 -4.75 -25.60 -24.09
C TYR A 8 -4.71 -24.54 -25.18
N ARG A 9 -5.00 -24.90 -26.44
CA ARG A 9 -5.13 -23.94 -27.55
C ARG A 9 -6.37 -23.08 -27.40
N GLN A 10 -7.52 -23.67 -27.06
CA GLN A 10 -8.75 -22.92 -26.81
C GLN A 10 -8.59 -21.95 -25.64
N ILE A 11 -7.90 -22.37 -24.56
CA ILE A 11 -7.58 -21.47 -23.43
C ILE A 11 -6.66 -20.34 -23.90
N GLN A 12 -5.61 -20.65 -24.67
CA GLN A 12 -4.68 -19.64 -25.22
C GLN A 12 -5.39 -18.60 -26.08
N ASP A 13 -6.27 -19.04 -26.98
CA ASP A 13 -7.01 -18.16 -27.89
C ASP A 13 -8.03 -17.29 -27.13
N ALA A 14 -8.67 -17.84 -26.10
CA ALA A 14 -9.58 -17.09 -25.23
C ALA A 14 -8.85 -15.98 -24.46
N VAL A 15 -7.68 -16.28 -23.88
CA VAL A 15 -6.86 -15.28 -23.17
C VAL A 15 -6.32 -14.22 -24.13
N LEU A 16 -5.87 -14.61 -25.32
CA LEU A 16 -5.42 -13.66 -26.35
C LEU A 16 -6.56 -12.72 -26.75
N LYS A 17 -7.76 -13.24 -26.97
CA LYS A 17 -8.93 -12.45 -27.33
C LYS A 17 -9.33 -11.47 -26.23
N ALA A 18 -9.35 -11.92 -24.98
CA ALA A 18 -9.82 -11.14 -23.84
C ALA A 18 -8.79 -10.10 -23.33
N HIS A 19 -7.50 -10.45 -23.37
CA HIS A 19 -6.44 -9.68 -22.71
C HIS A 19 -5.32 -9.23 -23.64
N GLN A 20 -5.36 -9.58 -24.93
CA GLN A 20 -4.30 -9.27 -25.90
C GLN A 20 -2.92 -9.82 -25.49
N VAL A 21 -2.91 -10.87 -24.66
CA VAL A 21 -1.69 -11.55 -24.19
C VAL A 21 -1.71 -13.00 -24.64
N ARG A 22 -0.65 -13.44 -25.31
CA ARG A 22 -0.50 -14.83 -25.73
C ARG A 22 0.32 -15.60 -24.70
N LEU A 23 -0.35 -16.34 -23.82
CA LEU A 23 0.32 -17.26 -22.89
C LEU A 23 0.91 -18.46 -23.61
N SER A 24 2.04 -18.99 -23.15
CA SER A 24 2.57 -20.24 -23.67
C SER A 24 1.68 -21.42 -23.25
N LYS A 25 1.62 -22.48 -24.08
CA LYS A 25 0.87 -23.70 -23.75
C LYS A 25 1.43 -24.38 -22.50
N SER A 26 2.74 -24.28 -22.25
CA SER A 26 3.38 -24.81 -21.04
C SER A 26 2.88 -24.09 -19.78
N THR A 27 2.79 -22.75 -19.79
CA THR A 27 2.24 -21.97 -18.67
C THR A 27 0.79 -22.36 -18.38
N ILE A 28 -0.05 -22.46 -19.42
CA ILE A 28 -1.44 -22.90 -19.27
C ILE A 28 -1.52 -24.30 -18.68
N SER A 29 -0.71 -25.24 -19.18
CA SER A 29 -0.65 -26.61 -18.65
C SER A 29 -0.23 -26.63 -17.18
N MET A 30 0.79 -25.88 -16.79
CA MET A 30 1.24 -25.82 -15.39
C MET A 30 0.17 -25.22 -14.47
N TRP A 31 -0.59 -24.22 -14.91
CA TRP A 31 -1.70 -23.64 -14.14
C TRP A 31 -2.89 -24.59 -14.01
N VAL A 32 -3.33 -25.20 -15.11
CA VAL A 32 -4.48 -26.12 -15.13
C VAL A 32 -4.22 -27.37 -14.30
N ASN A 33 -2.98 -27.88 -14.31
CA ASN A 33 -2.59 -29.05 -13.51
C ASN A 33 -2.22 -28.69 -12.06
N GLY A 34 -2.38 -27.43 -11.64
CA GLY A 34 -2.06 -26.98 -10.28
C GLY A 34 -0.58 -27.04 -9.92
N LEU A 35 0.31 -27.23 -10.91
CA LEU A 35 1.75 -27.23 -10.69
C LEU A 35 2.23 -25.83 -10.31
N HIS A 36 1.70 -24.81 -10.98
CA HIS A 36 1.99 -23.40 -10.70
C HIS A 36 0.70 -22.63 -10.43
N GLU A 37 0.71 -21.74 -9.45
CA GLU A 37 -0.36 -20.77 -9.27
C GLU A 37 -0.22 -19.66 -10.34
N PRO A 38 -1.31 -19.20 -11.01
CA PRO A 38 -1.25 -18.11 -11.98
C PRO A 38 -0.69 -16.80 -11.44
N THR A 39 -0.88 -16.58 -10.15
CA THR A 39 -0.33 -15.49 -9.35
C THR A 39 1.10 -15.77 -8.89
N GLY A 40 1.60 -17.00 -9.02
CA GLY A 40 2.94 -17.41 -8.63
C GLY A 40 3.28 -17.03 -7.19
N ARG A 41 4.42 -16.36 -6.99
CA ARG A 41 4.85 -15.79 -5.69
C ARG A 41 4.37 -14.36 -5.45
N LEU A 42 3.41 -13.85 -6.23
CA LEU A 42 2.90 -12.50 -6.03
C LEU A 42 2.18 -12.42 -4.69
N ASN A 43 2.56 -11.43 -3.87
CA ASN A 43 1.79 -11.13 -2.67
C ASN A 43 0.37 -10.73 -3.08
N SER A 44 -0.61 -11.44 -2.53
CA SER A 44 -2.01 -11.10 -2.75
C SER A 44 -2.28 -9.71 -2.17
N PHE A 45 -2.86 -8.84 -2.98
CA PHE A 45 -3.30 -7.52 -2.57
C PHE A 45 -4.63 -7.22 -3.24
N ARG A 46 -5.61 -6.81 -2.45
CA ARG A 46 -6.87 -6.24 -2.92
C ARG A 46 -7.05 -4.90 -2.22
N PRO A 47 -7.40 -3.82 -2.94
CA PRO A 47 -7.57 -2.51 -2.34
C PRO A 47 -8.95 -2.43 -1.64
N ASN A 48 -9.14 -3.24 -0.60
CA ASN A 48 -10.33 -3.18 0.24
C ASN A 48 -10.19 -2.00 1.21
N PRO A 49 -11.20 -1.14 1.36
CA PRO A 49 -11.13 -0.03 2.29
C PRO A 49 -11.10 -0.54 3.73
N THR A 50 -9.93 -0.42 4.34
CA THR A 50 -9.63 -0.87 5.70
C THR A 50 -8.79 0.21 6.39
N PRO A 51 -8.86 0.32 7.73
CA PRO A 51 -8.00 1.24 8.48
C PRO A 51 -6.51 1.01 8.20
N GLU A 52 -6.07 -0.25 8.06
CA GLU A 52 -4.69 -0.59 7.73
C GLU A 52 -4.26 -0.09 6.35
N LEU A 53 -5.14 -0.19 5.34
CA LEU A 53 -4.84 0.36 4.02
C LEU A 53 -4.78 1.90 4.06
N ALA A 54 -5.70 2.53 4.78
CA ALA A 54 -5.71 3.97 4.96
C ALA A 54 -4.45 4.46 5.71
N TYR A 55 -4.00 3.71 6.71
CA TYR A 55 -2.74 3.95 7.42
C TYR A 55 -1.54 3.86 6.45
N VAL A 56 -1.42 2.76 5.69
CA VAL A 56 -0.33 2.60 4.70
C VAL A 56 -0.34 3.71 3.65
N ILE A 57 -1.51 4.15 3.17
CA ILE A 57 -1.62 5.30 2.28
C ILE A 57 -1.07 6.57 2.96
N GLY A 58 -1.45 6.83 4.21
CA GLY A 58 -0.97 7.98 4.98
C GLY A 58 0.56 8.00 5.11
N VAL A 59 1.16 6.85 5.43
CA VAL A 59 2.63 6.69 5.50
C VAL A 59 3.28 7.03 4.16
N ILE A 60 2.76 6.49 3.05
CA ILE A 60 3.36 6.68 1.72
C ILE A 60 3.20 8.11 1.19
N LEU A 61 2.18 8.85 1.67
CA LEU A 61 2.03 10.27 1.36
C LEU A 61 2.89 11.18 2.26
N GLY A 62 3.42 10.68 3.37
CA GLY A 62 4.41 11.34 4.22
C GLY A 62 5.82 10.79 3.98
N ASP A 63 6.32 10.03 4.95
CA ASP A 63 7.72 9.56 5.03
C ASP A 63 8.04 8.28 4.23
N GLY A 64 7.01 7.59 3.75
CA GLY A 64 7.14 6.32 3.05
C GLY A 64 7.69 6.48 1.63
N ASN A 65 8.55 5.57 1.23
CA ASN A 65 9.18 5.55 -0.09
C ASN A 65 8.74 4.32 -0.90
N LEU A 66 8.46 4.54 -2.18
CA LEU A 66 8.19 3.49 -3.16
C LEU A 66 9.39 3.37 -4.10
N ASN A 67 9.98 2.18 -4.19
CA ASN A 67 11.12 1.91 -5.07
C ASN A 67 10.85 0.73 -6.00
N ILE A 68 11.43 0.75 -7.19
CA ILE A 68 11.40 -0.38 -8.11
C ILE A 68 12.81 -0.71 -8.59
N HIS A 69 13.23 -1.96 -8.38
CA HIS A 69 14.54 -2.48 -8.77
C HIS A 69 14.37 -3.82 -9.50
N GLY A 70 14.45 -3.80 -10.82
CA GLY A 70 14.15 -4.97 -11.66
C GLY A 70 12.72 -5.46 -11.44
N TYR A 71 12.59 -6.67 -10.90
CA TYR A 71 11.29 -7.28 -10.57
C TYR A 71 10.82 -7.04 -9.13
N ASN A 72 11.61 -6.32 -8.32
CA ASN A 72 11.31 -6.04 -6.92
C ASN A 72 10.70 -4.65 -6.77
N ALA A 73 9.46 -4.59 -6.29
CA ALA A 73 8.75 -3.34 -6.01
C ALA A 73 8.58 -3.19 -4.50
N GLU A 74 9.34 -2.26 -3.93
CA GLU A 74 9.56 -2.12 -2.50
C GLU A 74 8.81 -0.92 -1.91
N LEU A 75 8.36 -1.12 -0.68
CA LEU A 75 7.79 -0.08 0.18
C LEU A 75 8.69 0.03 1.40
N ILE A 76 9.25 1.21 1.62
CA ILE A 76 10.26 1.44 2.66
C ILE A 76 9.83 2.58 3.55
N LEU A 77 9.84 2.35 4.86
CA LEU A 77 9.77 3.38 5.88
C LEU A 77 11.07 3.36 6.69
N ALA A 78 11.69 4.53 6.89
CA ALA A 78 12.89 4.69 7.69
C ALA A 78 12.72 5.86 8.65
N VAL A 79 12.49 5.58 9.94
CA VAL A 79 12.07 6.57 10.95
C VAL A 79 12.80 6.37 12.27
N THR A 80 12.85 7.40 13.11
CA THR A 80 13.45 7.32 14.45
C THR A 80 12.48 6.74 15.48
N ASP A 81 11.17 6.91 15.26
CA ASP A 81 10.11 6.38 16.10
C ASP A 81 9.89 4.88 15.81
N HIS A 82 10.14 4.04 16.81
CA HIS A 82 9.97 2.59 16.69
C HIS A 82 8.49 2.17 16.63
N ASP A 83 7.61 2.83 17.38
CA ASP A 83 6.19 2.49 17.44
C ASP A 83 5.52 2.82 16.10
N PHE A 84 5.96 3.90 15.46
CA PHE A 84 5.54 4.22 14.10
C PHE A 84 5.97 3.13 13.09
N ALA A 85 7.22 2.68 13.19
CA ALA A 85 7.72 1.57 12.36
C ALA A 85 6.94 0.27 12.61
N GLU A 86 6.59 -0.05 13.85
CA GLU A 86 5.83 -1.24 14.21
C GLU A 86 4.39 -1.20 13.67
N GLU A 87 3.70 -0.07 13.81
CA GLU A 87 2.34 0.08 13.31
C GLU A 87 2.30 0.01 11.76
N PHE A 88 3.26 0.63 11.07
CA PHE A 88 3.40 0.47 9.63
C PHE A 88 3.67 -0.99 9.23
N SER A 89 4.59 -1.67 9.93
CA SER A 89 4.91 -3.08 9.70
C SER A 89 3.68 -4.00 9.86
N ARG A 90 2.92 -3.79 10.94
CA ARG A 90 1.69 -4.53 11.23
C ARG A 90 0.61 -4.28 10.18
N SER A 91 0.37 -3.02 9.84
CA SER A 91 -0.63 -2.62 8.84
C SER A 91 -0.30 -3.16 7.46
N LEU A 92 0.97 -3.07 7.04
CA LEU A 92 1.44 -3.61 5.78
C LEU A 92 1.30 -5.14 5.69
N ALA A 93 1.61 -5.86 6.77
CA ALA A 93 1.43 -7.31 6.82
C ALA A 93 -0.04 -7.72 6.69
N LYS A 94 -0.96 -7.01 7.35
CA LYS A 94 -2.40 -7.28 7.27
C LYS A 94 -2.97 -7.10 5.85
N ILE A 95 -2.65 -5.99 5.18
CA ILE A 95 -3.18 -5.73 3.82
C ILE A 95 -2.58 -6.67 2.75
N LEU A 96 -1.44 -7.30 3.06
CA LEU A 96 -0.80 -8.31 2.21
C LEU A 96 -1.03 -9.74 2.72
N HIS A 97 -1.96 -9.93 3.65
CA HIS A 97 -2.38 -11.24 4.18
C HIS A 97 -1.21 -12.09 4.70
N ARG A 98 -0.24 -11.47 5.36
CA ARG A 98 0.89 -12.15 5.99
C ARG A 98 0.53 -12.55 7.42
N GLU A 99 0.97 -13.75 7.82
CA GLU A 99 0.81 -14.24 9.19
C GLU A 99 1.61 -13.42 10.22
N ARG A 100 2.75 -12.86 9.80
CA ARG A 100 3.66 -12.12 10.68
C ARG A 100 3.94 -10.72 10.13
N PRO A 101 4.06 -9.71 11.02
CA PRO A 101 4.58 -8.39 10.67
C PRO A 101 5.92 -8.45 9.92
N TYR A 102 6.22 -7.40 9.18
CA TYR A 102 7.53 -7.24 8.57
C TYR A 102 8.62 -7.04 9.63
N LYS A 103 9.83 -7.54 9.35
CA LYS A 103 10.95 -7.36 10.25
C LYS A 103 11.34 -5.87 10.29
N ILE A 104 11.33 -5.29 11.48
CA ILE A 104 11.88 -3.97 11.77
C ILE A 104 13.38 -4.13 12.02
N ARG A 105 14.22 -3.32 11.39
CA ARG A 105 15.68 -3.39 11.52
C ARG A 105 16.24 -2.03 11.88
N TRP A 106 17.13 -1.97 12.87
CA TRP A 106 17.93 -0.78 13.09
C TRP A 106 18.97 -0.63 11.97
N SER A 107 19.08 0.57 11.40
CA SER A 107 20.11 0.91 10.43
C SER A 107 21.08 1.92 11.04
N GLU A 108 22.25 1.45 11.48
CA GLU A 108 23.30 2.31 12.06
C GLU A 108 23.67 3.47 11.13
N ARG A 109 23.80 3.19 9.82
CA ARG A 109 24.12 4.21 8.82
C ARG A 109 23.07 5.33 8.74
N LYS A 110 21.79 5.01 8.92
CA LYS A 110 20.70 5.99 8.84
C LYS A 110 20.29 6.53 10.21
N ASN A 111 20.77 5.92 11.30
CA ASN A 111 20.31 6.14 12.67
C ASN A 111 18.78 6.04 12.80
N ARG A 112 18.18 5.03 12.15
CA ARG A 112 16.72 4.88 11.97
C ARG A 112 16.30 3.41 11.98
N TRP A 113 15.08 3.17 12.45
CA TRP A 113 14.33 1.92 12.26
C TRP A 113 13.81 1.83 10.84
N VAL A 114 14.04 0.70 10.19
CA VAL A 114 13.69 0.46 8.79
C VAL A 114 12.72 -0.71 8.70
N VAL A 115 11.61 -0.48 8.01
CA VAL A 115 10.65 -1.49 7.59
C VAL A 115 10.66 -1.53 6.06
N GLN A 116 10.84 -2.73 5.51
CA GLN A 116 10.87 -2.95 4.06
C GLN A 116 9.91 -4.08 3.71
N GLY A 117 8.86 -3.73 2.97
CA GLY A 117 7.98 -4.69 2.32
C GLY A 117 8.16 -4.69 0.80
N SER A 118 7.63 -5.72 0.15
CA SER A 118 7.64 -5.83 -1.31
C SER A 118 6.30 -6.32 -1.81
N SER A 119 5.72 -5.66 -2.79
CA SER A 119 4.50 -6.09 -3.49
C SER A 119 4.29 -5.25 -4.73
N ILE A 120 4.39 -5.85 -5.91
CA ILE A 120 4.18 -5.14 -7.19
C ILE A 120 2.73 -4.66 -7.35
N LEU A 121 1.75 -5.39 -6.82
CA LEU A 121 0.34 -5.00 -6.90
C LEU A 121 0.06 -3.78 -6.02
N LEU A 122 0.55 -3.81 -4.77
CA LEU A 122 0.41 -2.68 -3.86
C LEU A 122 1.24 -1.47 -4.33
N TYR A 123 2.44 -1.68 -4.85
CA TYR A 123 3.25 -0.61 -5.46
C TYR A 123 2.47 0.07 -6.59
N LYS A 124 1.91 -0.70 -7.53
CA LYS A 124 1.13 -0.14 -8.65
C LYS A 124 -0.09 0.63 -8.16
N PHE A 125 -0.73 0.13 -7.09
CA PHE A 125 -1.84 0.81 -6.45
C PHE A 125 -1.43 2.14 -5.82
N LEU A 126 -0.31 2.17 -5.09
CA LEU A 126 0.16 3.38 -4.40
C LEU A 126 0.87 4.37 -5.31
N ASN A 127 1.44 3.90 -6.42
CA ASN A 127 2.14 4.72 -7.41
C ASN A 127 1.17 5.34 -8.43
N CYS A 128 0.18 6.07 -7.92
CA CYS A 128 -0.78 6.84 -8.71
C CYS A 128 -1.07 8.19 -8.04
N ASP A 129 -1.92 9.02 -8.66
CA ASP A 129 -2.31 10.30 -8.06
C ASP A 129 -3.02 10.10 -6.72
N TRP A 130 -2.55 10.82 -5.70
CA TRP A 130 -3.03 10.70 -4.32
C TRP A 130 -4.53 11.00 -4.19
N LYS A 131 -5.07 11.85 -5.07
CA LYS A 131 -6.51 12.19 -5.09
C LYS A 131 -7.39 10.95 -5.29
N SER A 132 -6.87 9.92 -5.95
CA SER A 132 -7.58 8.66 -6.12
C SER A 132 -7.83 7.95 -4.78
N PHE A 133 -6.99 8.18 -3.77
CA PHE A 133 -7.05 7.51 -2.48
C PHE A 133 -8.22 7.93 -1.59
N LYS A 134 -8.88 9.06 -1.92
CA LYS A 134 -9.99 9.61 -1.13
C LYS A 134 -11.07 8.58 -0.80
N LYS A 135 -11.43 7.71 -1.75
CA LYS A 135 -12.47 6.69 -1.52
C LYS A 135 -12.09 5.62 -0.48
N TRP A 136 -10.80 5.40 -0.20
CA TRP A 136 -10.35 4.50 0.86
C TRP A 136 -10.22 5.23 2.19
N VAL A 137 -9.72 6.47 2.16
CA VAL A 137 -9.56 7.32 3.34
C VAL A 137 -10.92 7.72 3.94
N GLU A 138 -11.88 8.12 3.11
CA GLU A 138 -13.19 8.61 3.53
C GLU A 138 -14.21 7.49 3.76
N HIS A 139 -13.83 6.22 3.56
CA HIS A 139 -14.75 5.09 3.63
C HIS A 139 -15.53 4.99 4.95
N CYS A 140 -14.84 5.22 6.08
CA CYS A 140 -15.44 5.30 7.40
C CYS A 140 -14.53 6.08 8.35
N ASP A 141 -15.03 6.45 9.53
CA ASP A 141 -14.26 7.24 10.49
C ASP A 141 -12.99 6.53 10.97
N ARG A 142 -12.99 5.19 11.03
CA ARG A 142 -11.78 4.41 11.35
C ARG A 142 -10.72 4.52 10.26
N CYS A 143 -11.10 4.50 8.99
CA CYS A 143 -10.17 4.73 7.88
C CYS A 143 -9.64 6.15 7.89
N ARG A 144 -10.51 7.14 8.09
CA ARG A 144 -10.13 8.56 8.17
C ARG A 144 -9.15 8.79 9.31
N GLY A 145 -9.47 8.27 10.49
CA GLY A 145 -8.60 8.35 11.68
C GLY A 145 -7.26 7.67 11.47
N ALA A 146 -7.23 6.48 10.86
CA ALA A 146 -5.98 5.77 10.58
C ALA A 146 -5.10 6.50 9.57
N PHE A 147 -5.68 7.08 8.52
CA PHE A 147 -4.97 7.93 7.57
C PHE A 147 -4.39 9.18 8.23
N LEU A 148 -5.21 9.92 8.99
CA LEU A 148 -4.78 11.12 9.72
C LEU A 148 -3.65 10.78 10.69
N ARG A 149 -3.79 9.70 11.48
CA ARG A 149 -2.75 9.22 12.39
C ARG A 149 -1.43 8.97 11.66
N ALA A 150 -1.44 8.15 10.60
CA ALA A 150 -0.22 7.85 9.84
C ALA A 150 0.45 9.10 9.25
N PHE A 151 -0.35 10.06 8.80
CA PHE A 151 0.17 11.30 8.24
C PHE A 151 0.82 12.20 9.31
N TYR A 152 0.21 12.28 10.51
CA TYR A 152 0.82 12.97 11.65
C TYR A 152 2.02 12.23 12.24
N ASP A 153 2.02 10.90 12.25
CA ASP A 153 3.20 10.10 12.63
C ASP A 153 4.37 10.36 11.66
N SER A 154 4.08 10.71 10.39
CA SER A 154 5.08 11.02 9.36
C SER A 154 5.58 12.47 9.40
N GLU A 155 4.66 13.43 9.35
CA GLU A 155 4.96 14.84 9.03
C GLU A 155 4.63 15.78 10.22
N GLY A 156 4.13 15.20 11.31
CA GLY A 156 3.65 15.94 12.46
C GLY A 156 4.78 16.40 13.38
N SER A 157 4.56 17.54 14.02
CA SER A 157 5.39 18.04 15.09
C SER A 157 4.50 18.46 16.27
N ILE A 158 4.88 18.02 17.47
CA ILE A 158 4.16 18.34 18.70
C ILE A 158 5.03 19.28 19.52
N SER A 159 4.47 20.46 19.82
CA SER A 159 5.01 21.37 20.84
C SER A 159 3.87 21.88 21.71
N ARG A 160 3.53 23.17 21.64
CA ARG A 160 2.29 23.73 22.23
C ARG A 160 1.06 23.50 21.36
N ARG A 161 1.28 23.08 20.12
CA ARG A 161 0.26 22.78 19.12
C ARG A 161 0.69 21.53 18.36
N LEU A 162 -0.28 20.81 17.82
CA LEU A 162 -0.06 19.75 16.84
C LEU A 162 -0.02 20.41 15.45
N VAL A 163 1.14 20.38 14.81
CA VAL A 163 1.37 21.00 13.50
C VAL A 163 1.76 19.93 12.50
N VAL A 164 1.36 20.08 11.24
CA VAL A 164 1.84 19.25 10.15
C VAL A 164 2.24 20.15 8.98
N SER A 165 3.33 19.80 8.30
CA SER A 165 3.83 20.54 7.14
C SER A 165 4.11 19.59 6.00
N ASN A 166 3.78 19.97 4.77
CA ASN A 166 4.12 19.19 3.58
C ASN A 166 4.22 20.11 2.38
N THR A 167 5.07 19.78 1.40
CA THR A 167 5.22 20.57 0.18
C THR A 167 3.97 20.53 -0.70
N ARG A 168 3.15 19.47 -0.58
CA ARG A 168 1.89 19.29 -1.32
C ARG A 168 0.75 20.05 -0.64
N ARG A 169 0.57 21.33 -1.00
CA ARG A 169 -0.49 22.20 -0.45
C ARG A 169 -1.91 21.66 -0.58
N GLU A 170 -2.22 20.99 -1.69
CA GLU A 170 -3.55 20.38 -1.89
C GLU A 170 -3.83 19.25 -0.88
N LEU A 171 -2.80 18.50 -0.51
CA LEU A 171 -2.90 17.45 0.50
C LEU A 171 -3.14 18.05 1.89
N LEU A 172 -2.47 19.16 2.23
CA LEU A 172 -2.73 19.88 3.48
C LEU A 172 -4.18 20.41 3.57
N ARG A 173 -4.70 21.00 2.49
CA ARG A 173 -6.11 21.44 2.44
C ARG A 173 -7.09 20.28 2.58
N TYR A 174 -6.72 19.12 2.03
CA TYR A 174 -7.50 17.91 2.19
C TYR A 174 -7.54 17.44 3.66
N LEU A 175 -6.39 17.44 4.35
CA LEU A 175 -6.32 17.12 5.78
C LEU A 175 -7.18 18.06 6.63
N GLN A 176 -7.16 19.37 6.34
CA GLN A 176 -8.04 20.34 7.01
C GLN A 176 -9.52 20.00 6.83
N THR A 177 -9.90 19.54 5.63
CA THR A 177 -11.28 19.10 5.35
C THR A 177 -11.65 17.88 6.17
N LEU A 178 -10.76 16.87 6.25
CA LEU A 178 -10.98 15.66 7.04
C LEU A 178 -11.07 15.96 8.54
N LEU A 179 -10.25 16.87 9.05
CA LEU A 179 -10.26 17.30 10.45
C LEU A 179 -11.54 18.07 10.79
N LYS A 180 -11.98 18.96 9.90
CA LYS A 180 -13.26 19.68 10.05
C LYS A 180 -14.46 18.72 10.10
N GLN A 181 -14.46 17.67 9.27
CA GLN A 181 -15.48 16.62 9.33
C GLN A 181 -15.48 15.84 10.66
N ALA A 182 -14.35 15.83 11.36
CA ALA A 182 -14.23 15.27 12.71
C ALA A 182 -14.44 16.31 13.83
N ASN A 183 -14.96 17.50 13.50
CA ASN A 183 -15.13 18.63 14.42
C ASN A 183 -13.82 19.10 15.09
N ILE A 184 -12.70 19.00 14.39
CA ILE A 184 -11.39 19.51 14.82
C ILE A 184 -11.07 20.78 14.04
N GLU A 185 -10.92 21.90 14.75
CA GLU A 185 -10.55 23.18 14.15
C GLU A 185 -9.06 23.21 13.76
N THR A 186 -8.77 23.85 12.62
CA THR A 186 -7.39 23.99 12.13
C THR A 186 -7.12 25.44 11.72
N THR A 187 -5.95 25.95 12.06
CA THR A 187 -5.44 27.23 11.55
C THR A 187 -4.38 26.98 10.48
N SER A 188 -4.50 27.61 9.31
CA SER A 188 -3.42 27.64 8.32
C SER A 188 -2.36 28.67 8.71
N CYS A 189 -1.11 28.24 8.88
CA CYS A 189 0.02 29.16 8.88
C CYS A 189 0.38 29.49 7.41
N ALA A 190 0.63 30.77 7.12
CA ALA A 190 1.00 31.27 5.80
C ALA A 190 2.37 30.74 5.34
#